data_AF-K1SVQ2-F1
#
_entry.id   AF-K1SVQ2-F1
#
_cell.length_a   1.000
_cell.length_b   1.000
_cell.length_c   1.000
_cell.angle_alpha   90.00
_cell.angle_beta   90.00
_cell.angle_gamma   90.00
#
_symmetry.space_group_name_H-M   'P 1'
#
loop_
_entity.id
_entity.type
_entity.pdbx_description
1 polymer ?
#
loop_
_entity_poly.entity_id
_entity_poly.type
_entity_poly.pdbx_seq_one_letter_code
_entity_poly.pdbx_strand_id
1 'polypeptide(L)'
;PDGKQQRIIRKSADIRNNSSQVNSAVQTTPKQEEQAVAEVTVQEESFANVIEAVNKAKTGSKIRVNLLKTTKIPANVFESIKGKDMNVTFKVSDQASWIINGKDITGNVTAPIDLGLVVGTSDIPKQKVTALADGNETIQLSLNYDGVFGFEGILRLSVGTDYSGKIANLYYYNETT
;
A
#
# COMPACT_ATOMS: atom_id res chain seq x y z
N PRO A 1 21.04 -3.52 -11.32
CA PRO A 1 19.90 -3.04 -10.50
C PRO A 1 18.59 -3.35 -11.21
N ASP A 2 17.80 -4.24 -10.63
CA ASP A 2 16.78 -5.03 -11.32
C ASP A 2 15.45 -4.29 -11.56
N GLY A 3 15.47 -2.95 -11.72
CA GLY A 3 14.27 -2.12 -11.91
C GLY A 3 13.35 -2.00 -10.69
N LYS A 4 13.51 -2.83 -9.65
CA LYS A 4 12.57 -2.92 -8.53
C LYS A 4 12.54 -1.66 -7.66
N GLN A 5 11.33 -1.27 -7.27
CA GLN A 5 11.11 -0.21 -6.31
C GLN A 5 11.38 -0.71 -4.88
N GLN A 6 12.54 -0.31 -4.34
CA GLN A 6 12.98 -0.67 -2.99
C GLN A 6 12.62 0.40 -1.95
N ARG A 7 12.29 -0.04 -0.74
CA ARG A 7 11.91 0.81 0.40
C ARG A 7 12.53 0.33 1.70
N ILE A 8 12.77 1.25 2.63
CA ILE A 8 13.18 0.93 4.00
C ILE A 8 12.15 1.53 4.95
N ILE A 9 11.62 0.72 5.85
CA ILE A 9 10.79 1.16 6.97
C ILE A 9 11.68 1.17 8.20
N ARG A 10 11.95 2.35 8.76
CA ARG A 10 12.63 2.49 10.05
C ARG A 10 11.58 2.62 11.15
N LYS A 11 11.57 1.65 12.07
CA LYS A 11 10.66 1.63 13.22
C LYS A 11 11.25 2.51 14.32
N SER A 12 10.57 3.59 14.70
CA SER A 12 11.07 4.49 15.74
C SER A 12 10.55 4.06 17.11
N ALA A 13 11.42 4.01 18.12
CA ALA A 13 11.03 3.59 19.47
C ALA A 13 10.26 4.68 20.26
N ASP A 14 10.39 5.96 19.88
CA ASP A 14 9.84 7.12 20.61
C ASP A 14 9.25 8.20 19.69
N ILE A 15 8.30 8.99 20.23
CA ILE A 15 7.68 10.18 19.58
C ILE A 15 8.59 11.43 19.70
N ARG A 16 9.91 11.28 19.82
CA ARG A 16 10.80 12.44 20.09
C ARG A 16 11.10 13.24 18.82
N ASN A 17 10.42 14.39 18.72
CA ASN A 17 10.68 15.62 17.94
C ASN A 17 11.77 15.54 16.85
N ASN A 18 11.36 15.35 15.58
CA ASN A 18 12.23 15.51 14.42
C ASN A 18 12.20 16.97 13.93
N SER A 19 13.01 17.84 14.52
CA SER A 19 13.27 19.18 13.97
C SER A 19 14.48 19.13 13.03
N SER A 20 14.28 18.62 11.81
CA SER A 20 14.94 19.04 10.56
C SER A 20 14.54 18.10 9.42
N GLN A 21 13.98 18.70 8.36
CA GLN A 21 13.72 18.17 7.03
C GLN A 21 12.35 17.49 6.76
N VAL A 22 11.56 18.31 6.04
CA VAL A 22 10.42 18.02 5.15
C VAL A 22 9.11 17.59 5.81
N ASN A 23 8.21 18.57 5.87
CA ASN A 23 6.79 18.42 6.17
C ASN A 23 6.12 17.39 5.24
N SER A 24 5.80 16.23 5.81
CA SER A 24 4.60 15.46 5.50
C SER A 24 3.95 15.03 6.80
N ALA A 25 3.67 16.00 7.68
CA ALA A 25 2.81 15.79 8.84
C ALA A 25 1.36 15.75 8.35
N VAL A 26 0.90 14.60 7.87
CA VAL A 26 -0.52 14.26 8.02
C VAL A 26 -0.63 13.49 9.33
N GLN A 27 -0.84 14.24 10.40
CA GLN A 27 -1.44 13.71 11.62
C GLN A 27 -2.84 13.19 11.25
N THR A 28 -2.96 11.91 10.91
CA THR A 28 -4.25 11.25 10.96
C THR A 28 -4.54 10.94 12.43
N THR A 29 -5.14 11.93 13.10
CA THR A 29 -6.05 11.68 14.21
C THR A 29 -6.92 10.48 13.83
N PRO A 30 -7.07 9.43 14.66
CA PRO A 30 -8.06 8.39 14.38
C PRO A 30 -9.42 9.07 14.51
N LYS A 31 -9.95 9.58 13.40
CA LYS A 31 -11.31 10.10 13.36
C LYS A 31 -12.22 8.88 13.39
N GLN A 32 -12.54 8.47 14.60
CA GLN A 32 -13.68 7.62 14.90
C GLN A 32 -14.94 8.36 14.47
N GLU A 33 -15.37 8.12 13.23
CA GLU A 33 -16.77 7.92 12.87
C GLU A 33 -16.81 7.42 11.43
N GLU A 34 -16.53 6.13 11.27
CA GLU A 34 -17.08 5.42 10.13
C GLU A 34 -18.31 4.70 10.65
N GLN A 35 -19.49 5.25 10.34
CA GLN A 35 -20.69 4.44 10.28
C GLN A 35 -20.30 3.17 9.55
N ALA A 36 -20.49 2.02 10.18
CA ALA A 36 -20.07 0.73 9.66
C ALA A 36 -20.85 0.43 8.37
N VAL A 37 -20.38 0.96 7.24
CA VAL A 37 -20.77 0.49 5.93
C VAL A 37 -20.23 -0.93 5.87
N ALA A 38 -21.15 -1.90 5.79
CA ALA A 38 -20.80 -3.30 5.75
C ALA A 38 -19.79 -3.54 4.62
N GLU A 39 -18.62 -4.06 4.97
CA GLU A 39 -17.58 -4.35 4.03
C GLU A 39 -17.90 -5.65 3.28
N VAL A 40 -18.01 -5.56 1.95
CA VAL A 40 -18.26 -6.72 1.10
C VAL A 40 -16.94 -7.40 0.81
N THR A 41 -16.81 -8.68 1.15
CA THR A 41 -15.61 -9.47 0.82
C THR A 41 -15.84 -10.30 -0.43
N VAL A 42 -14.90 -10.21 -1.38
CA VAL A 42 -14.87 -10.95 -2.65
C VAL A 42 -13.61 -11.81 -2.66
N GLN A 43 -13.76 -13.10 -2.93
CA GLN A 43 -12.62 -13.98 -3.21
C GLN A 43 -12.29 -13.88 -4.71
N GLU A 44 -11.05 -13.57 -5.07
CA GLU A 44 -10.63 -13.51 -6.46
C GLU A 44 -10.53 -14.92 -7.05
N GLU A 45 -11.66 -15.45 -7.50
CA GLU A 45 -11.67 -16.62 -8.38
C GLU A 45 -11.34 -16.21 -9.83
N SER A 46 -11.77 -15.00 -10.21
CA SER A 46 -11.38 -14.31 -11.43
C SER A 46 -11.64 -12.81 -11.30
N PHE A 47 -10.90 -11.96 -12.00
CA PHE A 47 -11.16 -10.52 -11.98
C PHE A 47 -12.55 -10.10 -12.49
N ALA A 48 -13.28 -10.97 -13.21
CA ALA A 48 -14.66 -10.69 -13.60
C ALA A 48 -15.59 -10.57 -12.38
N ASN A 49 -15.40 -11.39 -11.35
CA ASN A 49 -16.23 -11.34 -10.14
C ASN A 49 -15.95 -10.07 -9.31
N VAL A 50 -14.71 -9.57 -9.34
CA VAL A 50 -14.31 -8.31 -8.72
C VAL A 50 -15.00 -7.15 -9.41
N ILE A 51 -14.95 -7.12 -10.75
CA ILE A 51 -15.62 -6.09 -11.57
C ILE A 51 -17.13 -6.11 -11.33
N GLU A 52 -17.75 -7.30 -11.26
CA GLU A 52 -19.18 -7.43 -10.98
C GLU A 52 -19.55 -6.85 -9.61
N ALA A 53 -18.78 -7.17 -8.57
CA ALA A 53 -18.99 -6.63 -7.23
C ALA A 53 -18.84 -5.10 -7.20
N VAL A 54 -17.81 -4.56 -7.87
CA VAL A 54 -17.57 -3.12 -8.02
C VAL A 54 -18.69 -2.41 -8.78
N ASN A 55 -19.29 -3.07 -9.78
CA ASN A 55 -20.40 -2.50 -10.54
C ASN A 55 -21.73 -2.51 -9.78
N LYS A 56 -21.93 -3.50 -8.90
CA LYS A 56 -23.13 -3.59 -8.04
C LYS A 56 -23.05 -2.74 -6.77
N ALA A 57 -21.85 -2.36 -6.37
CA ALA A 57 -21.62 -1.61 -5.14
C ALA A 57 -22.17 -0.18 -5.22
N LYS A 58 -22.72 0.27 -4.10
CA LYS A 58 -23.27 1.62 -3.95
C LYS A 58 -22.14 2.63 -3.66
N THR A 59 -22.40 3.91 -3.89
CA THR A 59 -21.56 5.01 -3.38
C THR A 59 -21.31 4.85 -1.87
N GLY A 60 -20.08 5.13 -1.43
CA GLY A 60 -19.60 4.95 -0.07
C GLY A 60 -19.22 3.51 0.30
N SER A 61 -19.36 2.54 -0.63
CA SER A 61 -19.10 1.13 -0.31
C SER A 61 -17.62 0.85 -0.02
N LYS A 62 -17.41 -0.21 0.74
CA LYS A 62 -16.10 -0.82 0.94
C LYS A 62 -16.11 -2.25 0.40
N ILE A 63 -15.18 -2.54 -0.50
CA ILE A 63 -15.00 -3.89 -1.04
C ILE A 63 -13.62 -4.37 -0.63
N ARG A 64 -13.54 -5.52 0.04
CA ARG A 64 -12.29 -6.26 0.23
C ARG A 64 -12.19 -7.35 -0.83
N VAL A 65 -11.10 -7.36 -1.58
CA VAL A 65 -10.75 -8.40 -2.55
C VAL A 65 -9.60 -9.22 -1.98
N ASN A 66 -9.84 -10.51 -1.76
CA ASN A 66 -8.78 -11.45 -1.42
C ASN A 66 -8.18 -11.99 -2.70
N LEU A 67 -6.94 -11.61 -3.00
CA LEU A 67 -6.23 -12.08 -4.19
C LEU A 67 -5.73 -13.51 -3.94
N LEU A 68 -6.16 -14.45 -4.77
CA LEU A 68 -5.84 -15.87 -4.57
C LEU A 68 -4.79 -16.36 -5.57
N LYS A 69 -4.88 -15.91 -6.83
CA LYS A 69 -4.06 -16.46 -7.92
C LYS A 69 -2.87 -15.59 -8.27
N THR A 70 -3.04 -14.27 -8.22
CA THR A 70 -2.03 -13.32 -8.67
C THR A 70 -2.21 -11.96 -8.00
N THR A 71 -1.10 -11.24 -7.86
CA THR A 71 -1.08 -9.84 -7.45
C THR A 71 -1.07 -8.86 -8.62
N LYS A 72 -0.98 -9.38 -9.86
CA LYS A 72 -1.05 -8.59 -11.10
C LYS A 72 -2.49 -8.34 -11.49
N ILE A 73 -2.96 -7.13 -11.19
CA ILE A 73 -4.33 -6.68 -11.42
C ILE A 73 -4.45 -6.14 -12.85
N PRO A 74 -5.38 -6.66 -13.67
CA PRO A 74 -5.62 -6.16 -15.01
C PRO A 74 -6.15 -4.71 -15.02
N ALA A 75 -5.81 -3.98 -16.08
CA ALA A 75 -6.22 -2.59 -16.31
C ALA A 75 -7.74 -2.36 -16.19
N ASN A 76 -8.55 -3.28 -16.72
CA ASN A 76 -10.01 -3.17 -16.72
C ASN A 76 -10.63 -3.22 -15.30
N VAL A 77 -9.94 -3.78 -14.31
CA VAL A 77 -10.38 -3.72 -12.92
C VAL A 77 -10.29 -2.29 -12.41
N PHE A 78 -9.17 -1.61 -12.64
CA PHE A 78 -9.01 -0.20 -12.26
C PHE A 78 -9.99 0.70 -13.01
N GLU A 79 -10.21 0.45 -14.30
CA GLU A 79 -11.23 1.16 -15.09
C GLU A 79 -12.63 0.99 -14.49
N SER A 80 -12.97 -0.20 -13.99
CA SER A 80 -14.27 -0.43 -13.34
C SER A 80 -14.45 0.31 -12.02
N ILE A 81 -13.34 0.64 -11.33
CA ILE A 81 -13.33 1.35 -10.03
C ILE A 81 -13.28 2.87 -10.25
N LYS A 82 -12.70 3.29 -11.37
CA LYS A 82 -12.44 4.69 -11.73
C LYS A 82 -13.65 5.60 -11.54
N GLY A 83 -13.43 6.74 -10.87
CA GLY A 83 -14.43 7.77 -10.63
C GLY A 83 -15.52 7.38 -9.63
N LYS A 84 -15.56 6.14 -9.15
CA LYS A 84 -16.56 5.69 -8.18
C LYS A 84 -16.18 6.10 -6.77
N ASP A 85 -17.16 6.60 -6.03
CA ASP A 85 -17.00 6.89 -4.61
C ASP A 85 -17.04 5.60 -3.79
N MET A 86 -15.94 4.86 -3.75
CA MET A 86 -15.82 3.62 -2.99
C MET A 86 -14.34 3.30 -2.72
N ASN A 87 -14.10 2.55 -1.64
CA ASN A 87 -12.79 2.02 -1.32
C ASN A 87 -12.71 0.54 -1.70
N VAL A 88 -11.72 0.18 -2.51
CA VAL A 88 -11.38 -1.21 -2.82
C VAL A 88 -10.08 -1.58 -2.13
N THR A 89 -10.14 -2.55 -1.23
CA THR A 89 -9.00 -3.08 -0.50
C THR A 89 -8.56 -4.39 -1.13
N PHE A 90 -7.41 -4.40 -1.79
CA PHE A 90 -6.77 -5.60 -2.31
C PHE A 90 -5.88 -6.22 -1.23
N LYS A 91 -6.28 -7.35 -0.65
CA LYS A 91 -5.44 -8.15 0.24
C LYS A 91 -4.46 -8.95 -0.62
N VAL A 92 -3.20 -8.52 -0.60
CA VAL A 92 -2.11 -9.16 -1.35
C VAL A 92 -1.42 -10.27 -0.55
N SER A 93 -1.44 -10.17 0.78
CA SER A 93 -0.97 -11.21 1.70
C SER A 93 -1.66 -11.05 3.07
N ASP A 94 -1.35 -11.91 4.03
CA ASP A 94 -1.82 -11.72 5.42
C ASP A 94 -1.21 -10.49 6.08
N GLN A 95 -0.03 -10.05 5.61
CA GLN A 95 0.68 -8.91 6.17
C GLN A 95 0.39 -7.60 5.44
N ALA A 96 -0.08 -7.64 4.19
CA ALA A 96 -0.18 -6.45 3.36
C ALA A 96 -1.48 -6.35 2.57
N SER A 97 -1.95 -5.11 2.43
CA SER A 97 -3.09 -4.76 1.58
C SER A 97 -2.94 -3.36 1.00
N TRP A 98 -3.50 -3.16 -0.19
CA TRP A 98 -3.62 -1.85 -0.83
C TRP A 98 -5.05 -1.37 -0.76
N ILE A 99 -5.26 -0.14 -0.32
CA ILE A 99 -6.57 0.53 -0.33
C ILE A 99 -6.52 1.59 -1.40
N ILE A 100 -7.46 1.53 -2.34
CA ILE A 100 -7.57 2.47 -3.46
C ILE A 100 -8.98 3.05 -3.43
N ASN A 101 -9.09 4.37 -3.45
CA ASN A 101 -10.37 5.05 -3.63
C ASN A 101 -10.61 5.26 -5.13
N GLY A 102 -11.80 4.95 -5.62
CA GLY A 102 -12.12 5.13 -7.03
C GLY A 102 -12.08 6.59 -7.50
N LYS A 103 -12.30 7.57 -6.61
CA LYS A 103 -12.14 9.00 -6.92
C LYS A 103 -10.70 9.40 -7.19
N ASP A 104 -9.72 8.68 -6.65
CA ASP A 104 -8.30 9.00 -6.80
C ASP A 104 -7.72 8.43 -8.10
N ILE A 105 -8.46 7.57 -8.80
CA ILE A 105 -8.12 7.11 -10.15
C ILE A 105 -8.61 8.17 -11.14
N THR A 106 -7.74 9.12 -11.49
CA THR A 106 -8.08 10.22 -12.41
C THR A 106 -7.58 9.97 -13.84
N GLY A 107 -6.45 9.26 -13.99
CA GLY A 107 -5.88 8.87 -15.27
C GLY A 107 -6.47 7.60 -15.86
N ASN A 108 -5.96 7.19 -17.03
CA ASN A 108 -6.25 5.86 -17.59
C ASN A 108 -5.15 4.90 -17.17
N VAL A 109 -5.51 3.84 -16.46
CA VAL A 109 -4.61 2.71 -16.21
C VAL A 109 -4.72 1.78 -17.41
N THR A 110 -3.71 1.77 -18.28
CA THR A 110 -3.75 1.03 -19.55
C THR A 110 -3.03 -0.30 -19.51
N ALA A 111 -2.19 -0.53 -18.49
CA ALA A 111 -1.43 -1.77 -18.32
C ALA A 111 -1.81 -2.46 -17.00
N PRO A 112 -1.61 -3.79 -16.89
CA PRO A 112 -1.72 -4.47 -15.61
C PRO A 112 -0.71 -3.92 -14.59
N ILE A 113 -1.14 -3.83 -13.33
CA ILE A 113 -0.31 -3.35 -12.22
C ILE A 113 -0.11 -4.49 -11.23
N ASP A 114 1.14 -4.74 -10.85
CA ASP A 114 1.45 -5.75 -9.84
C ASP A 114 1.47 -5.13 -8.44
N LEU A 115 0.42 -5.38 -7.66
CA LEU A 115 0.33 -4.90 -6.27
C LEU A 115 1.17 -5.72 -5.30
N GLY A 116 1.88 -6.75 -5.79
CA GLY A 116 2.70 -7.63 -5.00
C GLY A 116 3.91 -6.93 -4.39
N LEU A 117 4.34 -7.43 -3.23
CA LEU A 117 5.50 -6.96 -2.53
C LEU A 117 6.17 -8.09 -1.73
N VAL A 118 7.46 -7.91 -1.46
CA VAL A 118 8.26 -8.80 -0.62
C VAL A 118 8.79 -8.01 0.55
N VAL A 119 8.47 -8.48 1.77
CA VAL A 119 8.90 -7.88 3.03
C VAL A 119 10.10 -8.65 3.57
N GLY A 120 11.06 -7.95 4.16
CA GLY A 120 12.27 -8.57 4.74
C GLY A 120 13.33 -8.91 3.70
N THR A 121 13.40 -8.14 2.60
CA THR A 121 14.45 -8.29 1.58
C THR A 121 15.83 -7.88 2.13
N SER A 122 16.89 -8.17 1.38
CA SER A 122 18.27 -7.75 1.71
C SER A 122 19.02 -7.16 0.51
N ASP A 123 18.26 -6.67 -0.47
CA ASP A 123 18.79 -6.17 -1.73
C ASP A 123 19.52 -4.83 -1.58
N ILE A 124 19.21 -4.07 -0.52
CA ILE A 124 19.85 -2.78 -0.25
C ILE A 124 21.18 -3.02 0.48
N PRO A 125 22.29 -2.40 0.04
CA PRO A 125 23.59 -2.56 0.69
C PRO A 125 23.53 -2.33 2.21
N LYS A 126 24.03 -3.30 2.99
CA LYS A 126 23.96 -3.28 4.46
C LYS A 126 24.48 -2.00 5.08
N GLN A 127 25.53 -1.40 4.51
CA GLN A 127 26.10 -0.14 4.99
C GLN A 127 25.11 1.02 4.91
N LYS A 128 24.35 1.13 3.81
CA LYS A 128 23.30 2.15 3.62
C LYS A 128 22.16 1.97 4.61
N VAL A 129 21.71 0.73 4.79
CA VAL A 129 20.64 0.39 5.75
C VAL A 129 21.07 0.72 7.18
N THR A 130 22.30 0.35 7.57
CA THR A 130 22.84 0.60 8.91
C THR A 130 22.97 2.09 9.20
N ALA A 131 23.47 2.87 8.23
CA ALA A 131 23.58 4.32 8.35
C ALA A 131 22.20 4.99 8.50
N LEU A 132 21.19 4.52 7.76
CA LEU A 132 19.82 5.03 7.87
C LEU A 132 19.13 4.61 9.17
N ALA A 133 19.39 3.38 9.62
CA ALA A 133 18.76 2.78 10.80
C ALA A 133 19.03 3.61 12.07
N ASP A 134 20.23 4.17 12.20
CA ASP A 134 20.63 4.98 13.35
C ASP A 134 20.28 4.27 14.68
N GLY A 135 20.66 3.00 14.78
CA GLY A 135 20.39 2.13 15.93
C GLY A 135 18.95 1.60 16.06
N ASN A 136 18.02 2.00 15.17
CA ASN A 136 16.64 1.51 15.18
C ASN A 136 16.45 0.25 14.33
N GLU A 137 15.39 -0.52 14.61
CA GLU A 137 15.00 -1.62 13.72
C GLU A 137 14.54 -1.11 12.35
N THR A 138 14.91 -1.87 11.31
CA THR A 138 14.47 -1.61 9.94
C THR A 138 13.85 -2.84 9.31
N ILE A 139 12.83 -2.62 8.48
CA ILE A 139 12.30 -3.62 7.56
C ILE A 139 12.61 -3.13 6.14
N GLN A 140 13.25 -3.96 5.33
CA GLN A 140 13.37 -3.69 3.88
C GLN A 140 12.16 -4.27 3.16
N LEU A 141 11.74 -3.60 2.10
CA LEU A 141 10.55 -3.91 1.32
C LEU A 141 10.85 -3.70 -0.15
N SER A 142 10.53 -4.68 -1.00
CA SER A 142 10.54 -4.54 -2.46
C SER A 142 9.11 -4.57 -2.99
N LEU A 143 8.74 -3.61 -3.83
CA LEU A 143 7.52 -3.71 -4.64
C LEU A 143 7.83 -4.52 -5.92
N ASN A 144 6.86 -5.31 -6.38
CA ASN A 144 6.97 -6.03 -7.66
C ASN A 144 6.78 -5.10 -8.86
N TYR A 145 6.02 -4.02 -8.69
CA TYR A 145 5.80 -3.02 -9.73
C TYR A 145 6.81 -1.88 -9.62
N ASP A 146 7.46 -1.59 -10.74
CA ASP A 146 8.46 -0.54 -10.87
C ASP A 146 7.94 0.72 -11.59
N GLY A 147 6.79 0.62 -12.25
CA GLY A 147 6.12 1.72 -12.94
C GLY A 147 5.36 2.70 -12.04
N VAL A 148 4.78 3.71 -12.67
CA VAL A 148 3.85 4.65 -12.05
C VAL A 148 2.46 4.02 -11.95
N PHE A 149 1.87 4.01 -10.75
CA PHE A 149 0.55 3.40 -10.51
C PHE A 149 -0.60 4.14 -11.21
N GLY A 150 -0.49 5.46 -11.38
CA GLY A 150 -1.54 6.27 -12.02
C GLY A 150 -2.73 6.60 -11.12
N PHE A 151 -2.61 6.36 -9.81
CA PHE A 151 -3.57 6.71 -8.75
C PHE A 151 -2.85 6.83 -7.41
N GLU A 152 -3.49 7.47 -6.44
CA GLU A 152 -3.06 7.41 -5.04
C GLU A 152 -3.60 6.12 -4.40
N GLY A 153 -2.74 5.44 -3.65
CA GLY A 153 -3.07 4.20 -2.97
C GLY A 153 -2.41 4.14 -1.59
N ILE A 154 -3.13 3.58 -0.62
CA ILE A 154 -2.63 3.40 0.74
C ILE A 154 -2.18 1.95 0.90
N LEU A 155 -0.87 1.76 1.09
CA LEU A 155 -0.32 0.46 1.51
C LEU A 155 -0.46 0.32 3.02
N ARG A 156 -1.27 -0.64 3.47
CA ARG A 156 -1.32 -1.08 4.86
C ARG A 156 -0.45 -2.31 5.03
N LEU A 157 0.59 -2.20 5.86
CA LEU A 157 1.53 -3.26 6.16
C LEU A 157 1.57 -3.54 7.67
N SER A 158 1.45 -4.81 8.05
CA SER A 158 1.69 -5.26 9.42
C SER A 158 3.19 -5.40 9.66
N VAL A 159 3.72 -4.69 10.67
CA VAL A 159 5.15 -4.64 11.01
C VAL A 159 5.47 -5.26 12.38
N GLY A 160 4.53 -6.04 12.92
CA GLY A 160 4.60 -6.66 14.24
C GLY A 160 3.89 -5.86 15.34
N THR A 161 3.42 -6.55 16.38
CA THR A 161 2.66 -5.97 17.49
C THR A 161 3.51 -5.16 18.45
N ASP A 162 4.82 -5.44 18.54
CA ASP A 162 5.77 -4.78 19.45
C ASP A 162 5.98 -3.28 19.12
N TYR A 163 5.44 -2.86 17.97
CA TYR A 163 5.51 -1.52 17.43
C TYR A 163 4.14 -0.83 17.37
N SER A 164 3.10 -1.43 17.95
CA SER A 164 1.79 -0.82 18.07
C SER A 164 1.87 0.53 18.78
N GLY A 165 1.23 1.57 18.22
CA GLY A 165 1.26 2.92 18.77
C GLY A 165 2.57 3.70 18.54
N LYS A 166 3.55 3.13 17.85
CA LYS A 166 4.82 3.81 17.51
C LYS A 166 4.80 4.41 16.11
N ILE A 167 5.77 5.30 15.83
CA ILE A 167 5.94 5.92 14.51
C ILE A 167 6.93 5.10 13.68
N ALA A 168 6.59 4.84 12.42
CA ALA A 168 7.49 4.29 11.43
C ALA A 168 7.71 5.31 10.30
N ASN A 169 8.95 5.40 9.83
CA ASN A 169 9.31 6.25 8.70
C ASN A 169 9.58 5.38 7.47
N LEU A 170 8.99 5.73 6.33
CA LEU A 170 9.20 5.04 5.05
C LEU A 170 10.17 5.85 4.18
N TYR A 171 11.24 5.20 3.73
CA TYR A 171 12.27 5.78 2.88
C TYR A 171 12.31 5.07 1.52
N TYR A 172 12.54 5.85 0.47
CA TYR A 172 12.86 5.34 -0.86
C TYR A 172 14.34 5.03 -0.96
N TYR A 173 14.70 3.86 -1.50
CA TYR A 173 16.08 3.58 -1.87
C TYR A 173 16.29 3.83 -3.35
N ASN A 174 17.20 4.75 -3.66
CA ASN A 174 17.69 5.03 -5.00
C ASN A 174 19.17 4.69 -5.02
N GLU A 175 19.61 3.81 -5.92
CA GLU A 175 21.03 3.48 -6.02
C GLU A 175 21.92 4.66 -6.45
N THR A 176 21.32 5.66 -7.10
CA THR A 176 22.04 6.81 -7.68
C THR A 176 22.24 7.97 -6.72
N THR A 177 21.59 7.97 -5.55
CA THR A 177 21.66 9.04 -4.53
C THR A 177 21.77 8.44 -3.14
#